data_AF-A0AAA9S4R8-F1
#
_entry.id   AF-A0AAA9S4R8-F1
#
_cell.length_a   1.000
_cell.length_b   1.000
_cell.length_c   1.000
_cell.angle_alpha   90.00
_cell.angle_beta   90.00
_cell.angle_gamma   90.00
#
_symmetry.space_group_name_H-M   'P 1'
#
loop_
_entity.id
_entity.type
_entity.pdbx_description
1 polymer ?
#
loop_
_entity_poly.entity_id
_entity_poly.type
_entity_poly.pdbx_seq_one_letter_code
_entity_poly.pdbx_strand_id
1 'polypeptide(L)'
;MAESEQELESLLMKVKKESEKVGLKLNIQKTKIMASSPITSWQIDRETMETVKDFILGGFKITADGDCCHEIKRHLLLGRKAMTNLNSILKSRDITLPTKVRLVKPMVFPVVIYGCESWTVKKAGC
;
A
#
# COMPACT_ATOMS: atom_id res chain seq x y z
N MET A 1 7.69 8.04 -10.80
CA MET A 1 8.79 8.13 -9.82
C MET A 1 9.81 9.08 -10.41
N ALA A 2 10.53 9.83 -9.57
CA ALA A 2 11.64 10.65 -10.05
C ALA A 2 12.90 9.79 -10.14
N GLU A 3 13.72 10.03 -11.15
CA GLU A 3 14.99 9.34 -11.38
C GLU A 3 16.17 10.04 -10.67
N SER A 4 15.97 11.31 -10.28
CA SER A 4 16.97 12.12 -9.58
C SER A 4 16.37 13.01 -8.50
N GLU A 5 17.22 13.50 -7.60
CA GLU A 5 16.84 14.44 -6.55
C GLU A 5 16.30 15.75 -7.16
N GLN A 6 16.96 16.25 -8.20
CA GLN A 6 16.58 17.48 -8.91
C GLN A 6 15.21 17.34 -9.59
N GLU A 7 14.93 16.18 -10.19
CA GLU A 7 13.63 15.91 -10.81
C GLU A 7 12.52 15.87 -9.75
N LEU A 8 12.75 15.22 -8.61
CA LEU A 8 11.78 15.15 -7.53
C LEU A 8 11.49 16.54 -6.93
N GLU A 9 12.52 17.38 -6.75
CA GLU A 9 12.34 18.77 -6.31
C GLU A 9 11.48 19.57 -7.30
N SER A 10 11.79 19.47 -8.59
CA SER A 10 11.02 20.10 -9.67
C SER A 10 9.54 19.66 -9.66
N LEU A 11 9.29 18.36 -9.51
CA LEU A 11 7.95 17.80 -9.44
C LEU A 11 7.18 18.31 -8.22
N LEU A 12 7.80 18.33 -7.04
CA LEU A 12 7.18 18.81 -5.81
C LEU A 12 6.84 20.30 -5.91
N MET A 13 7.74 21.13 -6.43
CA MET A 13 7.51 22.56 -6.62
C MET A 13 6.38 22.83 -7.63
N LYS A 14 6.31 22.03 -8.71
CA LYS A 14 5.22 22.12 -9.68
C LYS A 14 3.88 21.74 -9.05
N VAL A 15 3.81 20.63 -8.32
CA VAL A 15 2.57 20.20 -7.63
C VAL A 15 2.12 21.26 -6.63
N LYS A 16 3.03 21.83 -5.84
CA LYS A 16 2.72 22.91 -4.90
C LYS A 16 2.14 24.12 -5.62
N LYS A 17 2.82 24.63 -6.65
CA LYS A 17 2.40 25.81 -7.42
C LYS A 17 1.02 25.63 -8.07
N GLU A 18 0.76 24.47 -8.68
CA GLU A 18 -0.55 24.21 -9.31
C GLU A 18 -1.65 23.99 -8.27
N SER A 19 -1.34 23.39 -7.12
CA SER A 19 -2.29 23.22 -6.01
C SER A 19 -2.71 24.58 -5.42
N GLU A 20 -1.76 25.51 -5.26
CA GLU A 20 -2.04 26.84 -4.72
C GLU A 20 -3.01 27.64 -5.59
N LYS A 21 -2.95 27.47 -6.93
CA LYS A 21 -3.89 28.14 -7.86
C LYS A 21 -5.35 27.73 -7.64
N VAL A 22 -5.58 26.52 -7.12
CA VAL A 22 -6.92 26.01 -6.79
C VAL A 22 -7.23 26.12 -5.29
N GLY A 23 -6.42 26.87 -4.54
CA GLY A 23 -6.61 27.10 -3.10
C GLY A 23 -6.19 25.94 -2.20
N LEU A 24 -5.43 24.97 -2.72
CA LEU A 24 -4.92 23.83 -1.95
C LEU A 24 -3.46 24.08 -1.52
N LYS A 25 -3.12 23.64 -0.31
CA LYS A 25 -1.75 23.71 0.23
C LYS A 25 -1.18 22.32 0.45
N LEU A 26 0.09 22.13 0.08
CA LEU A 26 0.80 20.88 0.34
C LEU A 26 1.04 20.72 1.85
N ASN A 27 0.65 19.56 2.40
CA ASN A 27 0.88 19.24 3.81
C ASN A 27 2.23 18.53 3.96
N ILE A 28 3.27 19.31 4.26
CA ILE A 28 4.65 18.84 4.35
C ILE A 28 4.81 17.76 5.44
N GLN A 29 4.07 17.86 6.55
CA GLN A 29 4.12 16.86 7.62
C GLN A 29 3.56 15.49 7.19
N LYS A 30 2.56 15.46 6.31
CA LYS A 30 1.97 14.22 5.77
C LYS A 30 2.75 13.67 4.57
N THR A 31 3.42 14.52 3.81
CA THR A 31 4.19 14.08 2.64
C THR A 31 5.54 13.51 3.11
N LYS A 32 5.83 12.28 2.71
CA LYS A 32 7.06 11.55 3.05
C LYS A 32 7.88 11.29 1.79
N ILE A 33 9.19 11.19 1.96
CA ILE A 33 10.12 10.85 0.88
C ILE A 33 10.61 9.42 1.09
N MET A 34 10.59 8.64 0.02
CA MET A 34 11.09 7.27 0.01
C MET A 34 12.01 7.12 -1.19
N ALA A 35 13.20 6.56 -0.97
CA ALA A 35 14.21 6.39 -2.01
C ALA A 35 14.93 5.06 -1.85
N SER A 36 15.39 4.52 -2.98
CA SER A 36 16.18 3.29 -3.02
C SER A 36 17.63 3.49 -2.57
N SER A 37 18.17 4.71 -2.71
CA SER A 37 19.47 5.12 -2.22
C SER A 37 19.37 5.96 -0.93
N PRO A 38 20.43 6.01 -0.11
CA PRO A 38 20.44 6.87 1.07
C PRO A 38 20.25 8.34 0.67
N ILE A 39 19.26 9.00 1.27
CA ILE A 39 19.06 10.44 1.18
C ILE A 39 19.41 11.04 2.53
N THR A 40 20.30 12.03 2.54
CA THR A 40 20.89 12.60 3.76
C THR A 40 19.97 13.58 4.48
N SER A 41 19.11 14.32 3.77
CA SER A 41 18.03 15.15 4.33
C SER A 41 17.42 16.03 3.22
N TRP A 42 16.12 16.35 3.30
CA TRP A 42 15.46 17.21 2.32
C TRP A 42 14.61 18.29 2.99
N GLN A 43 14.64 19.51 2.45
CA GLN A 43 13.83 20.63 2.93
C GLN A 43 13.06 21.30 1.78
N ILE A 44 11.81 21.68 2.04
CA ILE A 44 11.00 22.55 1.18
C ILE A 44 10.47 23.68 2.06
N ASP A 45 10.58 24.93 1.62
CA ASP A 45 10.19 26.13 2.39
C ASP A 45 10.77 26.21 3.81
N ARG A 46 11.98 25.65 4.03
CA ARG A 46 12.64 25.51 5.34
C ARG A 46 11.98 24.50 6.30
N GLU A 47 10.97 23.76 5.85
CA GLU A 47 10.44 22.62 6.56
C GLU A 47 11.12 21.33 6.08
N THR A 48 11.62 20.53 7.03
CA THR A 48 12.26 19.25 6.72
C THR A 48 11.21 18.19 6.44
N MET A 49 11.31 17.53 5.29
CA MET A 49 10.47 16.38 4.96
C MET A 49 11.04 15.12 5.59
N GLU A 50 10.16 14.26 6.09
CA GLU A 50 10.57 12.99 6.68
C GLU A 50 10.87 11.97 5.58
N THR A 51 12.07 11.41 5.64
CA THR A 51 12.49 10.27 4.83
C THR A 51 12.10 8.97 5.53
N VAL A 52 11.37 8.10 4.83
CA VAL A 52 10.87 6.83 5.36
C VAL A 52 11.39 5.64 4.55
N LYS A 53 11.56 4.50 5.22
CA LYS A 53 11.91 3.22 4.56
C LYS A 53 10.67 2.45 4.10
N ASP A 54 9.53 2.73 4.71
CA ASP A 54 8.24 2.15 4.35
C ASP A 54 7.12 3.18 4.50
N PHE A 55 6.03 2.97 3.78
CA PHE A 55 4.88 3.87 3.79
C PHE A 55 3.59 3.12 3.49
N ILE A 56 2.50 3.46 4.19
CA ILE A 56 1.18 2.90 3.92
C ILE A 56 0.46 3.80 2.91
N LEU A 57 0.39 3.34 1.66
CA LEU A 57 -0.34 4.00 0.58
C LEU A 57 -1.64 3.24 0.31
N GLY A 58 -2.79 3.90 0.52
CA GLY A 58 -4.10 3.29 0.23
C GLY A 58 -4.40 2.02 1.02
N GLY A 59 -3.77 1.84 2.20
CA GLY A 59 -3.88 0.62 3.01
C GLY A 59 -2.86 -0.46 2.69
N PHE A 60 -2.07 -0.31 1.62
CA PHE A 60 -0.96 -1.19 1.24
C PHE A 60 0.38 -0.62 1.71
N LYS A 61 1.22 -1.45 2.32
CA LYS A 61 2.57 -1.03 2.74
C LYS A 61 3.57 -1.21 1.61
N ILE A 62 4.17 -0.11 1.17
CA ILE A 62 5.27 -0.10 0.22
C ILE A 62 6.58 0.06 0.99
N THR A 63 7.61 -0.68 0.60
CA THR A 63 8.94 -0.60 1.19
C THR A 63 9.95 -0.14 0.13
N ALA A 64 11.00 0.57 0.56
CA ALA A 64 12.02 1.11 -0.33
C ALA A 64 12.83 0.03 -1.07
N ASP A 65 12.93 -1.18 -0.50
CA ASP A 65 13.56 -2.35 -1.11
C ASP A 65 12.61 -3.14 -2.05
N GLY A 66 11.35 -2.71 -2.16
CA GLY A 66 10.33 -3.36 -2.97
C GLY A 66 9.88 -4.72 -2.44
N ASP A 67 10.16 -5.07 -1.18
CA ASP A 67 9.68 -6.31 -0.57
C ASP A 67 8.18 -6.29 -0.24
N CYS A 68 7.39 -7.06 -0.99
CA CYS A 68 5.97 -7.25 -0.71
C CYS A 68 5.68 -8.47 0.19
N CYS A 69 6.69 -9.28 0.57
CA CYS A 69 6.46 -10.52 1.31
C CYS A 69 5.73 -10.29 2.64
N HIS A 70 6.06 -9.20 3.34
CA HIS A 70 5.42 -8.83 4.60
C HIS A 70 3.92 -8.51 4.41
N GLU A 71 3.56 -7.76 3.37
CA GLU A 71 2.16 -7.44 3.09
C GLU A 71 1.39 -8.66 2.58
N ILE A 72 1.98 -9.49 1.72
CA ILE A 72 1.34 -10.74 1.28
C ILE A 72 1.02 -11.62 2.50
N LYS A 73 1.98 -11.79 3.42
CA LYS A 73 1.77 -12.51 4.68
C LYS A 73 0.65 -11.88 5.52
N ARG A 74 0.60 -10.55 5.61
CA ARG A 74 -0.47 -9.83 6.32
C ARG A 74 -1.85 -10.12 5.71
N HIS A 75 -1.98 -10.01 4.40
CA HIS A 75 -3.23 -10.27 3.68
C HIS A 75 -3.67 -11.74 3.76
N LEU A 76 -2.72 -12.69 3.76
CA LEU A 76 -3.02 -14.11 4.02
C LEU A 76 -3.56 -14.34 5.44
N LEU A 77 -2.99 -13.69 6.45
CA LEU A 77 -3.50 -13.77 7.83
C LEU A 77 -4.89 -13.17 7.95
N LEU A 78 -5.15 -12.04 7.28
CA LEU A 78 -6.48 -11.43 7.20
C LEU A 78 -7.49 -12.33 6.48
N GLY A 79 -7.10 -12.96 5.37
CA GLY A 79 -7.92 -13.94 4.65
C GLY A 79 -8.24 -15.16 5.52
N ARG A 80 -7.26 -15.68 6.27
CA ARG A 80 -7.49 -16.75 7.25
C ARG A 80 -8.49 -16.33 8.31
N LYS A 81 -8.38 -15.11 8.85
CA LYS A 81 -9.34 -14.55 9.82
C LYS A 81 -10.74 -14.44 9.22
N ALA A 82 -10.87 -13.94 7.98
CA ALA A 82 -12.14 -13.88 7.27
C ALA A 82 -12.77 -15.27 7.11
N MET A 83 -11.95 -16.28 6.77
CA MET A 83 -12.40 -17.67 6.67
C MET A 83 -12.87 -18.22 8.03
N THR A 84 -12.15 -17.94 9.12
CA THR A 84 -12.57 -18.36 10.47
C THR A 84 -13.86 -17.68 10.93
N ASN A 85 -14.13 -16.46 10.49
CA ASN A 85 -15.40 -15.78 10.78
C ASN A 85 -16.60 -16.47 10.10
N LEU A 86 -16.37 -17.14 8.96
CA LEU A 86 -17.39 -17.90 8.23
C LEU A 86 -17.50 -19.36 8.68
N ASN A 87 -16.75 -19.78 9.70
CA ASN A 87 -16.59 -21.19 10.07
C ASN A 87 -17.92 -21.90 10.38
N SER A 88 -18.86 -21.24 11.03
CA SER A 88 -20.19 -21.81 11.35
C SER A 88 -20.98 -22.12 10.07
N ILE A 89 -21.00 -21.19 9.11
CA ILE A 89 -21.67 -21.33 7.81
C ILE A 89 -21.00 -22.44 7.00
N LEU A 90 -19.67 -22.45 6.95
CA LEU A 90 -18.91 -23.42 6.17
C LEU A 90 -19.03 -24.85 6.71
N LYS A 91 -19.20 -25.00 8.03
CA LYS A 91 -19.41 -26.29 8.71
C LYS A 91 -20.86 -26.77 8.72
N SER A 92 -21.85 -25.90 8.48
CA SER A 92 -23.26 -26.28 8.44
C SER A 92 -23.52 -27.33 7.34
N ARG A 93 -24.27 -28.39 7.66
CA ARG A 93 -24.70 -29.41 6.67
C ARG A 93 -25.90 -28.97 5.84
N ASP A 94 -26.66 -27.99 6.34
CA ASP A 94 -27.89 -27.49 5.72
C ASP A 94 -27.59 -26.59 4.51
N ILE A 95 -26.37 -26.06 4.43
CA ILE A 95 -25.94 -25.17 3.35
C ILE A 95 -25.18 -25.97 2.29
N THR A 96 -25.65 -25.89 1.05
CA THR A 96 -25.03 -26.58 -0.08
C THR A 96 -23.64 -26.01 -0.41
N LEU A 97 -22.77 -26.87 -0.93
CA LEU A 97 -21.41 -26.48 -1.32
C LEU A 97 -21.38 -25.32 -2.35
N PRO A 98 -22.22 -25.29 -3.40
CA PRO A 98 -22.24 -24.18 -4.36
C PRO A 98 -22.50 -22.82 -3.69
N THR A 99 -23.41 -22.78 -2.71
CA THR A 99 -23.72 -21.56 -1.96
C THR A 99 -22.54 -21.12 -1.08
N LYS A 100 -21.88 -22.06 -0.40
CA LYS A 100 -20.66 -21.76 0.39
C LYS A 100 -19.57 -21.15 -0.48
N VAL A 101 -19.32 -21.71 -1.67
CA VAL A 101 -18.34 -21.17 -2.63
C VAL A 101 -18.73 -19.77 -3.09
N ARG A 102 -20.02 -19.53 -3.37
CA ARG A 102 -20.54 -18.20 -3.74
C ARG A 102 -20.42 -17.16 -2.62
N LEU A 103 -20.39 -17.58 -1.36
CA LEU A 103 -20.13 -16.69 -0.22
C LEU A 103 -18.64 -16.40 -0.02
N VAL A 104 -17.79 -17.43 -0.09
CA VAL A 104 -16.35 -17.27 0.13
C VAL A 104 -15.72 -16.34 -0.91
N LYS A 105 -16.11 -16.45 -2.18
CA LYS A 105 -15.54 -15.63 -3.27
C LYS A 105 -15.59 -14.12 -2.98
N PRO A 106 -16.74 -13.49 -2.74
CA PRO A 106 -16.81 -12.04 -2.49
C PRO A 106 -16.34 -11.65 -1.08
N MET A 107 -16.38 -12.54 -0.08
CA MET A 107 -16.06 -12.18 1.30
C MET A 107 -14.59 -12.38 1.67
N VAL A 108 -13.92 -13.37 1.06
CA VAL A 108 -12.55 -13.76 1.42
C VAL A 108 -11.56 -13.36 0.35
N PHE A 109 -11.88 -13.52 -0.93
CA PHE A 109 -10.89 -13.28 -1.99
C PHE A 109 -10.45 -11.81 -2.04
N PRO A 110 -11.35 -10.81 -1.99
CA PRO A 110 -10.95 -9.41 -1.95
C PRO A 110 -10.00 -9.09 -0.79
N VAL A 111 -10.18 -9.72 0.37
CA VAL A 111 -9.29 -9.51 1.53
C VAL A 111 -7.86 -9.96 1.23
N VAL A 112 -7.69 -11.04 0.47
CA VAL A 112 -6.37 -11.61 0.14
C VAL A 112 -5.73 -10.89 -1.04
N ILE A 113 -6.52 -10.51 -2.06
CA ILE A 113 -6.00 -9.96 -3.32
C ILE A 113 -6.00 -8.43 -3.38
N TYR A 114 -6.51 -7.74 -2.36
CA TYR A 114 -6.48 -6.28 -2.35
C TYR A 114 -5.05 -5.75 -2.38
N GLY A 115 -4.77 -4.86 -3.34
CA GLY A 115 -3.43 -4.29 -3.53
C GLY A 115 -2.45 -5.23 -4.24
N CYS A 116 -2.90 -6.37 -4.81
CA CYS A 116 -2.00 -7.30 -5.49
C CYS A 116 -1.37 -6.72 -6.76
N GLU A 117 -1.98 -5.70 -7.36
CA GLU A 117 -1.42 -4.91 -8.45
C GLU A 117 -0.12 -4.18 -8.07
N SER A 118 0.12 -3.97 -6.78
CA SER A 118 1.32 -3.34 -6.24
C SER A 118 2.38 -4.35 -5.77
N TRP A 119 2.14 -5.65 -5.93
CA TRP A 119 3.10 -6.69 -5.52
C TRP A 119 4.22 -6.84 -6.55
N THR A 120 5.46 -6.87 -6.07
CA THR A 120 6.64 -7.05 -6.91
C THR A 120 6.80 -8.51 -7.33
N VAL A 121 6.98 -8.75 -8.62
CA VAL A 121 7.23 -10.10 -9.15
C VAL A 121 8.67 -10.51 -8.81
N LYS A 122 8.84 -11.41 -7.84
CA LYS A 122 10.13 -12.04 -7.54
C LYS A 122 10.22 -13.40 -8.22
N LYS A 123 11.41 -13.77 -8.71
CA LYS A 123 11.70 -15.13 -9.17
C LYS A 123 11.71 -16.04 -7.93
N ALA A 124 10.63 -16.79 -7.72
CA ALA A 124 10.38 -17.71 -6.60
C ALA A 124 10.98 -17.30 -5.24
N GLY A 125 10.18 -16.66 -4.39
CA GLY A 125 10.58 -16.36 -3.00
C GLY A 125 9.78 -15.27 -2.31
N CYS A 126 8.65 -15.68 -1.72
CA CYS A 126 8.10 -15.24 -0.44
C CYS A 126 7.59 -16.52 0.26
#